data_AF-A0A072UIQ4-F1
#
_entry.id   AF-A0A072UIQ4-F1
#
_cell.length_a   1.000
_cell.length_b   1.000
_cell.length_c   1.000
_cell.angle_alpha   90.00
_cell.angle_beta   90.00
_cell.angle_gamma   90.00
#
_symmetry.space_group_name_H-M   'P 1'
#
loop_
_entity.id
_entity.type
_entity.pdbx_description
1 polymer ?
#
loop_
_entity_poly.entity_id
_entity_poly.type
_entity_poly.pdbx_seq_one_letter_code
_entity_poly.pdbx_strand_id
1 'polypeptide(L)'
;MKTLSSSNTFNFIHQSFIPCNCNPSSSSSSSSSSSLVSFKKTPKTTSLQKLNTESKQQSKRVFFLDVNPLCYEGTNPSLHYFAKWLKLFLSHQVTQSHPVIAVFDGERGSEYRRNLLPSYKANRRKFVARGGGGGGGSGHVGRFYGVISDVLQKCNVPVIKVDGHEADDVVATLAEQVLKKGFRVVIASPDKDFKQLISDNVQIVMPKPELQRWSFYTAKHYRDQYNCDPQSDLSLRCIIGDEVDGVPGIQHLVPSFGWKTALKLIQKHGSLEALLNAAAVRTVGRPYAQDALTNW
;
A
#
# COMPACT_ATOMS: atom_id res chain seq x y z
N MET A 1 0.97 9.73 -5.33
CA MET A 1 2.13 8.81 -5.41
C MET A 1 2.77 8.94 -6.78
N LYS A 2 4.10 8.90 -6.83
CA LYS A 2 4.90 8.86 -8.05
C LYS A 2 5.54 7.48 -8.19
N THR A 3 5.27 6.79 -9.29
CA THR A 3 5.94 5.53 -9.60
C THR A 3 7.39 5.79 -9.97
N LEU A 4 8.33 5.04 -9.38
CA LEU A 4 9.75 5.17 -9.69
C LEU A 4 10.07 4.54 -11.06
N SER A 5 11.05 5.12 -11.77
CA SER A 5 11.57 4.54 -13.01
C SER A 5 12.15 3.14 -12.77
N SER A 6 11.90 2.22 -13.69
CA SER A 6 12.17 0.78 -13.57
C SER A 6 13.64 0.41 -13.33
N SER A 7 14.58 1.33 -13.56
CA SER A 7 16.01 1.08 -13.43
C SER A 7 16.53 0.95 -11.98
N ASN A 8 15.84 1.51 -10.97
CA ASN A 8 16.35 1.54 -9.58
C ASN A 8 15.78 0.47 -8.63
N THR A 9 14.83 -0.37 -9.08
CA THR A 9 14.14 -1.34 -8.19
C THR A 9 14.28 -2.79 -8.65
N PHE A 10 14.97 -3.04 -9.76
CA PHE A 10 14.82 -4.26 -10.55
C PHE A 10 15.43 -5.54 -9.94
N ASN A 11 16.26 -5.46 -8.89
CA ASN A 11 16.98 -6.64 -8.36
C ASN A 11 16.41 -7.27 -7.08
N PHE A 12 15.47 -6.64 -6.37
CA PHE A 12 15.06 -7.13 -5.04
C PHE A 12 13.97 -8.19 -5.07
N ILE A 13 13.00 -8.10 -5.98
CA ILE A 13 11.88 -9.06 -6.03
C ILE A 13 12.36 -10.46 -6.44
N HIS A 14 13.49 -10.61 -7.12
CA HIS A 14 13.99 -11.92 -7.52
C HIS A 14 14.73 -12.68 -6.38
N GLN A 15 15.31 -11.96 -5.41
CA GLN A 15 16.05 -12.55 -4.30
C GLN A 15 15.16 -12.85 -3.08
N SER A 16 14.10 -12.06 -2.84
CA SER A 16 13.25 -12.19 -1.64
C SER A 16 12.16 -13.27 -1.73
N PHE A 17 11.98 -13.92 -2.88
CA PHE A 17 10.93 -14.92 -3.13
C PHE A 17 11.46 -16.36 -3.23
N ILE A 18 12.72 -16.61 -2.85
CA ILE A 18 13.25 -17.98 -2.77
C ILE A 18 12.65 -18.65 -1.52
N PRO A 19 11.83 -19.71 -1.64
CA PRO A 19 11.45 -20.50 -0.48
C PRO A 19 12.71 -21.17 0.06
N CYS A 20 13.05 -20.90 1.33
CA CYS A 20 14.06 -21.68 2.05
C CYS A 20 13.58 -23.13 2.10
N ASN A 21 14.24 -24.01 1.34
CA ASN A 21 13.98 -25.43 1.35
C ASN A 21 14.63 -26.02 2.62
N CYS A 22 13.97 -25.85 3.77
CA CYS A 22 14.35 -26.53 5.00
C CYS A 22 13.83 -27.97 4.94
N ASN A 23 14.62 -28.88 4.35
CA ASN A 23 14.42 -30.31 4.59
C ASN A 23 14.94 -30.64 6.00
N PRO A 24 14.13 -31.21 6.90
CA PRO A 24 14.62 -31.73 8.15
C PRO A 24 15.46 -32.99 7.86
N SER A 25 16.70 -32.97 8.34
CA SER A 25 17.60 -34.11 8.40
C SER A 25 16.92 -35.31 9.07
N SER A 26 16.80 -36.42 8.35
CA SER A 26 16.53 -37.74 8.93
C SER A 26 17.70 -38.67 8.63
N SER A 27 18.55 -38.82 9.63
CA SER A 27 19.41 -39.98 9.79
C SER A 27 18.54 -41.22 10.05
N SER A 28 18.59 -42.21 9.16
CA SER A 28 18.36 -43.60 9.56
C SER A 28 18.97 -44.57 8.55
N SER A 29 19.90 -45.36 9.06
CA SER A 29 20.35 -46.64 8.53
C SER A 29 19.20 -47.64 8.49
N SER A 30 19.09 -48.44 7.43
CA SER A 30 19.10 -49.91 7.49
C SER A 30 18.58 -50.58 6.21
N SER A 31 19.36 -51.57 5.78
CA SER A 31 18.97 -52.84 5.13
C SER A 31 17.97 -52.84 3.96
N SER A 32 18.56 -53.08 2.79
CA SER A 32 17.98 -53.79 1.65
C SER A 32 17.38 -55.15 2.03
N SER A 33 16.16 -55.43 1.60
CA SER A 33 15.76 -56.77 1.16
C SER A 33 14.60 -56.71 0.17
N SER A 34 14.74 -57.57 -0.83
CA SER A 34 13.92 -57.87 -2.00
C SER A 34 12.53 -58.39 -1.70
N SER A 35 11.53 -58.05 -2.54
CA SER A 35 10.74 -59.06 -3.29
C SER A 35 9.80 -58.42 -4.32
N LEU A 36 9.82 -59.01 -5.52
CA LEU A 36 8.86 -58.83 -6.61
C LEU A 36 7.52 -59.51 -6.27
N VAL A 37 6.39 -58.89 -6.60
CA VAL A 37 5.23 -59.60 -7.17
C VAL A 37 4.51 -58.68 -8.17
N SER A 38 4.38 -59.19 -9.39
CA SER A 38 3.63 -58.64 -10.52
C SER A 38 2.20 -59.20 -10.52
N PHE A 39 1.17 -58.41 -10.83
CA PHE A 39 -0.04 -58.94 -11.48
C PHE A 39 -0.70 -57.94 -12.44
N LYS A 40 -1.30 -58.51 -13.48
CA LYS A 40 -1.59 -57.98 -14.81
C LYS A 40 -2.93 -57.21 -14.92
N LYS A 41 -2.91 -56.22 -15.83
CA LYS A 41 -3.95 -55.71 -16.77
C LYS A 41 -5.37 -56.31 -16.70
N THR A 42 -6.40 -55.46 -16.80
CA THR A 42 -7.17 -55.20 -18.05
C THR A 42 -8.26 -54.11 -17.84
N PRO A 43 -8.77 -53.49 -18.93
CA PRO A 43 -9.36 -52.15 -18.91
C PRO A 43 -10.89 -52.16 -18.89
N LYS A 44 -11.50 -51.13 -18.31
CA LYS A 44 -12.86 -50.72 -18.68
C LYS A 44 -12.89 -49.23 -18.96
N THR A 45 -13.01 -48.95 -20.25
CA THR A 45 -13.33 -47.67 -20.86
C THR A 45 -14.69 -47.21 -20.34
N THR A 46 -14.70 -46.13 -19.57
CA THR A 46 -15.91 -45.34 -19.36
C THR A 46 -15.54 -43.87 -19.43
N SER A 47 -15.80 -43.31 -20.61
CA SER A 47 -16.16 -41.92 -20.88
C SER A 47 -15.45 -40.84 -20.07
N LEU A 48 -14.43 -40.24 -20.71
CA LEU A 48 -13.89 -38.92 -20.39
C LEU A 48 -15.01 -37.86 -20.44
N GLN A 49 -15.75 -37.71 -19.35
CA GLN A 49 -16.37 -36.43 -19.04
C GLN A 49 -15.27 -35.53 -18.53
N LYS A 50 -14.86 -34.61 -19.39
CA LYS A 50 -13.96 -33.50 -19.11
C LYS A 50 -14.62 -32.64 -18.02
N LEU A 51 -14.41 -33.02 -16.76
CA LEU A 51 -14.66 -32.16 -15.62
C LEU A 51 -13.71 -30.97 -15.79
N ASN A 52 -14.23 -29.86 -16.30
CA ASN A 52 -13.63 -28.55 -16.15
C ASN A 52 -13.70 -28.19 -14.66
N THR A 53 -12.85 -28.83 -13.87
CA THR A 53 -12.39 -28.28 -12.60
C THR A 53 -11.38 -27.20 -12.97
N GLU A 54 -11.89 -26.03 -13.36
CA GLU A 54 -11.13 -24.79 -13.16
C GLU A 54 -10.95 -24.65 -11.65
N SER A 55 -9.94 -25.31 -11.10
CA SER A 55 -9.41 -24.97 -9.80
C SER A 55 -9.03 -23.50 -9.91
N LYS A 56 -9.85 -22.62 -9.33
CA LYS A 56 -9.49 -21.21 -9.10
C LYS A 56 -8.17 -21.25 -8.34
N GLN A 57 -7.08 -21.15 -9.09
CA GLN A 57 -5.73 -21.07 -8.56
C GLN A 57 -5.75 -19.78 -7.75
N GLN A 58 -5.88 -19.91 -6.43
CA GLN A 58 -6.07 -18.76 -5.55
C GLN A 58 -4.83 -17.90 -5.69
N SER A 59 -4.95 -16.81 -6.45
CA SER A 59 -3.83 -15.93 -6.77
C SER A 59 -3.13 -15.55 -5.47
N LYS A 60 -1.85 -15.90 -5.38
CA LYS A 60 -1.01 -15.62 -4.21
C LYS A 60 -1.02 -14.11 -3.96
N ARG A 61 -1.08 -13.71 -2.69
CA ARG A 61 -1.03 -12.32 -2.27
C ARG A 61 0.39 -11.94 -1.87
N VAL A 62 0.73 -10.67 -2.02
CA VAL A 62 1.93 -10.04 -1.44
C VAL A 62 1.48 -8.87 -0.60
N PHE A 63 2.02 -8.78 0.62
CA PHE A 63 1.72 -7.70 1.55
C PHE A 63 2.84 -6.65 1.52
N PHE A 64 2.46 -5.38 1.44
CA PHE A 64 3.37 -4.25 1.65
C PHE A 64 3.01 -3.55 2.96
N LEU A 65 3.92 -3.56 3.92
CA LEU A 65 3.74 -2.93 5.23
C LEU A 65 4.37 -1.55 5.22
N ASP A 66 3.53 -0.53 5.29
CA ASP A 66 3.96 0.86 5.51
C ASP A 66 4.29 1.04 6.99
N VAL A 67 5.59 1.17 7.29
CA VAL A 67 6.09 1.07 8.66
C VAL A 67 5.90 2.37 9.44
N ASN A 68 6.08 3.51 8.77
CA ASN A 68 6.18 4.81 9.42
C ASN A 68 4.96 5.14 10.31
N PRO A 69 3.70 4.95 9.85
CA PRO A 69 2.53 5.25 10.68
C PRO A 69 2.38 4.34 11.90
N LEU A 70 2.92 3.12 11.87
CA LEU A 70 2.81 2.15 12.97
C LEU A 70 3.78 2.42 14.11
N CYS A 71 4.72 3.34 13.90
CA CYS A 71 5.74 3.69 14.87
C CYS A 71 5.23 4.68 15.94
N TYR A 72 4.01 5.18 15.83
CA TYR A 72 3.49 6.26 16.67
C TYR A 72 2.20 5.87 17.37
N GLU A 73 2.14 6.15 18.66
CA GLU A 73 0.92 6.16 19.45
C GLU A 73 0.45 7.61 19.59
N GLY A 74 -0.55 7.99 18.79
CA GLY A 74 -0.92 9.38 18.62
C GLY A 74 0.22 10.19 18.00
N THR A 75 0.79 11.13 18.77
CA THR A 75 1.93 11.95 18.30
C THR A 75 3.28 11.49 18.85
N ASN A 76 3.31 10.44 19.68
CA ASN A 76 4.51 9.97 20.35
C ASN A 76 5.04 8.70 19.69
N PRO A 77 6.33 8.65 19.30
CA PRO A 77 6.95 7.41 18.85
C PRO A 77 6.93 6.35 19.96
N SER A 78 6.61 5.10 19.60
CA SER A 78 6.46 3.99 20.54
C SER A 78 6.83 2.65 19.91
N LEU A 79 7.93 2.05 20.38
CA LEU A 79 8.33 0.70 19.99
C LEU A 79 7.32 -0.35 20.44
N HIS A 80 6.69 -0.13 21.61
CA HIS A 80 5.65 -1.03 22.11
C HIS A 80 4.44 -1.04 21.17
N TYR A 81 4.01 0.13 20.71
CA TYR A 81 2.90 0.27 19.77
C TYR A 81 3.21 -0.41 18.43
N PHE A 82 4.42 -0.19 17.90
CA PHE A 82 4.89 -0.88 16.71
C PHE A 82 4.89 -2.41 16.88
N ALA A 83 5.50 -2.92 17.96
CA ALA A 83 5.60 -4.36 18.23
C ALA A 83 4.21 -5.01 18.35
N LYS A 84 3.27 -4.32 19.00
CA LYS A 84 1.87 -4.74 19.11
C LYS A 84 1.21 -4.90 17.74
N TRP A 85 1.31 -3.88 16.88
CA TRP A 85 0.71 -3.96 15.55
C TRP A 85 1.39 -4.96 14.64
N LEU A 86 2.72 -5.08 14.72
CA LEU A 86 3.47 -6.09 13.99
C LEU A 86 3.06 -7.51 14.39
N LYS A 87 2.92 -7.79 15.69
CA LYS A 87 2.44 -9.09 16.19
C LYS A 87 1.05 -9.43 15.64
N LEU A 88 0.11 -8.48 15.68
CA LEU A 88 -1.24 -8.69 15.17
C LEU A 88 -1.23 -8.87 13.64
N PHE A 89 -0.38 -8.12 12.94
CA PHE A 89 -0.25 -8.15 11.50
C PHE A 89 0.33 -9.48 11.00
N LEU A 90 1.42 -9.94 11.61
CA LEU A 90 2.08 -11.20 11.23
C LEU A 90 1.32 -12.45 11.72
N SER A 91 0.20 -12.28 12.41
CA SER A 91 -0.65 -13.40 12.79
C SER A 91 -1.21 -14.12 11.55
N HIS A 92 -1.42 -15.44 11.69
CA HIS A 92 -2.01 -16.26 10.63
C HIS A 92 -3.39 -15.77 10.18
N GLN A 93 -4.10 -15.00 11.01
CA GLN A 93 -5.40 -14.44 10.68
C GLN A 93 -5.33 -13.36 9.59
N VAL A 94 -4.21 -12.64 9.47
CA VAL A 94 -4.07 -11.51 8.55
C VAL A 94 -3.24 -11.88 7.33
N THR A 95 -2.01 -12.35 7.53
CA THR A 95 -1.07 -12.60 6.42
C THR A 95 -1.20 -14.00 5.83
N GLN A 96 -1.75 -14.98 6.55
CA GLN A 96 -1.94 -16.36 6.07
C GLN A 96 -0.66 -16.98 5.46
N SER A 97 0.52 -16.65 6.00
CA SER A 97 1.83 -17.07 5.49
C SER A 97 2.19 -16.54 4.09
N HIS A 98 1.46 -15.55 3.57
CA HIS A 98 1.86 -14.82 2.38
C HIS A 98 3.08 -13.92 2.65
N PRO A 99 3.93 -13.67 1.64
CA PRO A 99 5.10 -12.83 1.77
C PRO A 99 4.72 -11.39 2.16
N VAL A 100 5.53 -10.81 3.04
CA VAL A 100 5.43 -9.43 3.53
C VAL A 100 6.71 -8.70 3.17
N ILE A 101 6.60 -7.47 2.68
CA ILE A 101 7.71 -6.55 2.46
C ILE A 101 7.41 -5.28 3.26
N ALA A 102 8.31 -4.88 4.14
CA ALA A 102 8.20 -3.63 4.89
C ALA A 102 8.85 -2.49 4.11
N VAL A 103 8.20 -1.32 4.12
CA VAL A 103 8.64 -0.13 3.40
C VAL A 103 8.70 1.05 4.37
N PHE A 104 9.84 1.74 4.37
CA PHE A 104 10.04 2.99 5.10
C PHE A 104 10.06 4.19 4.17
N ASP A 105 9.72 5.36 4.72
CA ASP A 105 10.07 6.63 4.08
C ASP A 105 11.59 6.71 3.88
N GLY A 106 11.99 7.11 2.67
CA GLY A 106 13.37 7.47 2.36
C GLY A 106 13.81 8.73 3.07
N GLU A 107 15.12 8.90 3.22
CA GLU A 107 15.64 10.21 3.65
C GLU A 107 15.22 11.26 2.66
N ARG A 108 14.79 12.41 3.17
CA ARG A 108 14.33 13.53 2.34
C ARG A 108 13.14 13.19 1.43
N GLY A 109 12.36 12.13 1.72
CA GLY A 109 11.25 11.66 0.88
C GLY A 109 10.24 12.75 0.47
N SER A 110 9.91 13.67 1.37
CA SER A 110 8.97 14.76 1.10
C SER A 110 9.59 15.99 0.41
N GLU A 111 10.90 16.03 0.14
CA GLU A 111 11.55 17.25 -0.38
C GLU A 111 11.03 17.66 -1.74
N TYR A 112 10.86 16.71 -2.66
CA TYR A 112 10.29 17.01 -3.97
C TYR A 112 8.91 17.68 -3.85
N ARG A 113 8.03 17.12 -3.02
CA ARG A 113 6.69 17.66 -2.79
C ARG A 113 6.74 19.03 -2.11
N ARG A 114 7.65 19.24 -1.14
CA ARG A 114 7.84 20.54 -0.47
C ARG A 114 8.42 21.62 -1.38
N ASN A 115 9.26 21.26 -2.36
CA ASN A 115 9.77 22.20 -3.35
C ASN A 115 8.66 22.69 -4.29
N LEU A 116 7.69 21.82 -4.61
CA LEU A 116 6.50 22.21 -5.38
C LEU A 116 5.48 22.99 -4.53
N LEU A 117 5.25 22.53 -3.30
CA LEU A 117 4.26 23.07 -2.38
C LEU A 117 4.87 23.16 -0.98
N PRO A 118 5.42 24.32 -0.58
CA PRO A 118 6.08 24.48 0.72
C PRO A 118 5.23 24.14 1.95
N SER A 119 3.90 24.25 1.84
CA SER A 119 2.97 23.86 2.91
C SER A 119 2.86 22.35 3.13
N TYR A 120 3.32 21.54 2.18
CA TYR A 120 3.18 20.08 2.22
C TYR A 120 3.83 19.47 3.46
N LYS A 121 3.01 18.83 4.31
CA LYS A 121 3.37 18.25 5.60
C LYS A 121 4.13 19.22 6.53
N ALA A 122 4.05 20.53 6.31
CA ALA A 122 4.77 21.54 7.10
C ALA A 122 4.35 21.54 8.58
N ASN A 123 3.07 21.26 8.84
CA ASN A 123 2.51 21.20 10.19
C ASN A 123 2.74 19.86 10.88
N ARG A 124 3.18 18.82 10.15
CA ARG A 124 3.52 17.55 10.76
C ARG A 124 4.79 17.77 11.58
N ARG A 125 4.72 17.57 12.89
CA ARG A 125 5.92 17.53 13.72
C ARG A 125 6.81 16.43 13.15
N LYS A 126 7.90 16.82 12.50
CA LYS A 126 8.94 15.86 12.16
C LYS A 126 9.40 15.25 13.47
N PHE A 127 9.68 13.96 13.47
CA PHE A 127 10.50 13.34 14.50
C PHE A 127 11.94 13.87 14.35
N VAL A 128 12.09 15.16 14.61
CA VAL A 128 13.34 15.83 14.90
C VAL A 128 13.34 15.82 16.42
N ALA A 129 14.34 15.15 17.00
CA ALA A 129 14.62 15.25 18.42
C ALA A 129 14.40 16.70 18.86
N ARG A 130 13.59 16.94 19.90
CA ARG A 130 13.57 18.26 20.53
C ARG A 130 15.01 18.56 20.97
N GLY A 131 15.70 19.37 20.18
CA GLY A 131 17.11 19.73 20.31
C GLY A 131 17.51 20.49 19.05
N GLY A 132 17.47 21.83 19.14
CA GLY A 132 17.70 22.74 18.02
C GLY A 132 19.15 22.78 17.54
N GLY A 133 19.37 23.54 16.46
CA GLY A 133 20.64 24.12 16.02
C GLY A 133 21.92 23.27 16.19
N GLY A 134 22.47 22.81 15.07
CA GLY A 134 23.86 22.36 14.99
C GLY A 134 24.09 20.89 15.38
N GLY A 135 24.83 20.18 14.50
CA GLY A 135 25.38 18.83 14.61
C GLY A 135 25.07 18.00 15.88
N GLY A 136 24.34 16.88 15.72
CA GLY A 136 24.37 15.78 16.70
C GLY A 136 23.04 15.05 16.99
N GLY A 137 21.89 15.53 16.51
CA GLY A 137 20.56 14.99 16.87
C GLY A 137 20.08 13.72 16.12
N SER A 138 20.90 13.11 15.27
CA SER A 138 20.52 11.96 14.43
C SER A 138 20.47 10.61 15.19
N GLY A 139 21.20 10.51 16.32
CA GLY A 139 21.45 9.22 16.97
C GLY A 139 20.22 8.52 17.55
N HIS A 140 19.26 9.25 18.14
CA HIS A 140 18.08 8.62 18.77
C HIS A 140 17.04 8.16 17.76
N VAL A 141 16.83 8.94 16.69
CA VAL A 141 15.93 8.61 15.60
C VAL A 141 16.49 7.45 14.78
N GLY A 142 17.78 7.52 14.44
CA GLY A 142 18.48 6.43 13.76
C GLY A 142 18.47 5.14 14.58
N ARG A 143 18.68 5.22 15.89
CA ARG A 143 18.59 4.04 16.80
C ARG A 143 17.17 3.46 16.83
N PHE A 144 16.14 4.30 16.84
CA PHE A 144 14.75 3.86 16.84
C PHE A 144 14.40 3.09 15.54
N TYR A 145 14.70 3.65 14.37
CA TYR A 145 14.50 2.97 13.09
C TYR A 145 15.39 1.74 12.91
N GLY A 146 16.61 1.76 13.47
CA GLY A 146 17.49 0.60 13.51
C GLY A 146 16.87 -0.58 14.26
N VAL A 147 16.36 -0.34 15.48
CA VAL A 147 15.68 -1.38 16.27
C VAL A 147 14.47 -1.96 15.53
N ILE A 148 13.67 -1.12 14.89
CA ILE A 148 12.51 -1.58 14.11
C ILE A 148 12.96 -2.46 12.94
N SER A 149 14.00 -2.04 12.21
CA SER A 149 14.55 -2.79 11.09
C SER A 149 15.08 -4.15 11.54
N ASP A 150 15.81 -4.20 12.67
CA ASP A 150 16.32 -5.44 13.25
C ASP A 150 15.19 -6.41 13.63
N VAL A 151 14.10 -5.90 14.20
CA VAL A 151 12.92 -6.72 14.54
C VAL A 151 12.28 -7.28 13.28
N LEU A 152 12.07 -6.45 12.25
CA LEU A 152 11.49 -6.89 10.97
C LEU A 152 12.35 -7.96 10.29
N GLN A 153 13.67 -7.79 10.27
CA GLN A 153 14.60 -8.78 9.73
C GLN A 153 14.55 -10.11 10.50
N LYS A 154 14.49 -10.07 11.84
CA LYS A 154 14.32 -11.28 12.68
C LYS A 154 12.97 -11.97 12.46
N CYS A 155 11.96 -11.24 12.00
CA CYS A 155 10.68 -11.79 11.57
C CYS A 155 10.69 -12.25 10.10
N ASN A 156 11.86 -12.30 9.44
CA ASN A 156 12.01 -12.64 8.02
C ASN A 156 11.20 -11.72 7.09
N VAL A 157 11.03 -10.44 7.47
CA VAL A 157 10.38 -9.41 6.66
C VAL A 157 11.47 -8.55 6.01
N PRO A 158 11.67 -8.62 4.68
CA PRO A 158 12.57 -7.71 3.97
C PRO A 158 12.14 -6.26 4.14
N VAL A 159 13.12 -5.38 4.28
CA VAL A 159 12.91 -3.94 4.48
C VAL A 159 13.42 -3.19 3.26
N ILE A 160 12.60 -2.29 2.71
CA ILE A 160 12.94 -1.42 1.59
C ILE A 160 12.84 0.04 2.04
N LYS A 161 13.86 0.82 1.69
CA LYS A 161 13.91 2.28 1.87
C LYS A 161 14.58 2.86 0.63
N VAL A 162 13.99 3.90 0.05
CA VAL A 162 14.54 4.57 -1.14
C VAL A 162 14.62 6.05 -0.88
N ASP A 163 15.83 6.58 -0.71
CA ASP A 163 16.05 7.99 -0.43
C ASP A 163 15.48 8.89 -1.53
N GLY A 164 14.96 10.05 -1.15
CA GLY A 164 14.25 10.97 -2.02
C GLY A 164 12.80 10.60 -2.30
N HIS A 165 12.32 9.45 -1.81
CA HIS A 165 10.94 8.98 -2.00
C HIS A 165 10.24 8.68 -0.67
N GLU A 166 8.93 8.90 -0.62
CA GLU A 166 8.10 8.47 0.51
C GLU A 166 7.72 6.99 0.35
N ALA A 167 7.30 6.35 1.45
CA ALA A 167 6.89 4.94 1.44
C ALA A 167 5.73 4.70 0.47
N ASP A 168 4.82 5.68 0.33
CA ASP A 168 3.68 5.64 -0.58
C ASP A 168 4.11 5.47 -2.05
N ASP A 169 5.14 6.17 -2.49
CA ASP A 169 5.73 6.12 -3.83
C ASP A 169 6.34 4.74 -4.11
N VAL A 170 7.09 4.22 -3.14
CA VAL A 170 7.75 2.92 -3.24
C VAL A 170 6.71 1.80 -3.27
N VAL A 171 5.72 1.83 -2.38
CA VAL A 171 4.64 0.84 -2.35
C VAL A 171 3.82 0.87 -3.63
N ALA A 172 3.47 2.06 -4.16
CA ALA A 172 2.75 2.16 -5.43
C ALA A 172 3.52 1.52 -6.58
N THR A 173 4.83 1.76 -6.64
CA THR A 173 5.73 1.18 -7.65
C THR A 173 5.80 -0.34 -7.53
N LEU A 174 6.02 -0.86 -6.32
CA LEU A 174 6.12 -2.30 -6.09
C LEU A 174 4.79 -3.01 -6.33
N ALA A 175 3.66 -2.39 -5.97
CA ALA A 175 2.32 -2.91 -6.24
C ALA A 175 2.10 -3.12 -7.74
N GLU A 176 2.43 -2.12 -8.57
CA GLU A 176 2.32 -2.24 -10.03
C GLU A 176 3.17 -3.41 -10.57
N GLN A 177 4.42 -3.53 -10.12
CA GLN A 177 5.33 -4.60 -10.53
C GLN A 177 4.82 -5.99 -10.14
N VAL A 178 4.26 -6.13 -8.93
CA VAL A 178 3.72 -7.39 -8.42
C VAL A 178 2.43 -7.79 -9.15
N LEU A 179 1.56 -6.82 -9.44
CA LEU A 179 0.36 -7.04 -10.25
C LEU A 179 0.69 -7.53 -11.65
N LYS A 180 1.71 -6.95 -12.31
CA LYS A 180 2.21 -7.41 -13.63
C LYS A 180 2.71 -8.85 -13.62
N LYS A 181 3.13 -9.36 -12.46
CA LYS A 181 3.56 -10.75 -12.26
C LYS A 181 2.40 -11.70 -11.92
N GLY A 182 1.15 -11.23 -11.95
CA GLY A 182 -0.05 -12.05 -11.72
C GLY A 182 -0.38 -12.29 -10.24
N PHE A 183 0.25 -11.56 -9.31
CA PHE A 183 -0.07 -11.63 -7.89
C PHE A 183 -1.13 -10.60 -7.52
N ARG A 184 -1.78 -10.80 -6.38
CA ARG A 184 -2.64 -9.81 -5.73
C ARG A 184 -1.87 -9.03 -4.68
N VAL A 185 -2.25 -7.79 -4.46
CA VAL A 185 -1.57 -6.88 -3.53
C VAL A 185 -2.46 -6.58 -2.32
N VAL A 186 -1.86 -6.60 -1.13
CA VAL A 186 -2.47 -6.07 0.08
C VAL A 186 -1.54 -5.02 0.68
N ILE A 187 -2.02 -3.79 0.85
CA ILE A 187 -1.26 -2.70 1.46
C ILE A 187 -1.68 -2.59 2.92
N ALA A 188 -0.74 -2.77 3.84
CA ALA A 188 -0.95 -2.64 5.28
C ALA A 188 -0.53 -1.23 5.73
N SER A 189 -1.50 -0.32 5.82
CA SER A 189 -1.29 1.06 6.24
C SER A 189 -2.58 1.69 6.78
N PRO A 190 -2.53 2.57 7.79
CA PRO A 190 -3.65 3.44 8.14
C PRO A 190 -3.77 4.66 7.20
N ASP A 191 -2.79 4.91 6.33
CA ASP A 191 -2.78 6.07 5.44
C ASP A 191 -3.92 5.97 4.42
N LYS A 192 -4.72 7.03 4.35
CA LYS A 192 -5.87 7.12 3.44
C LYS A 192 -5.43 7.26 1.99
N ASP A 193 -4.21 7.71 1.72
CA ASP A 193 -3.73 8.01 0.38
C ASP A 193 -3.61 6.74 -0.46
N PHE A 194 -3.37 5.58 0.17
CA PHE A 194 -3.39 4.27 -0.50
C PHE A 194 -4.74 3.90 -1.10
N LYS A 195 -5.84 4.56 -0.72
CA LYS A 195 -7.17 4.29 -1.29
C LYS A 195 -7.22 4.47 -2.80
N GLN A 196 -6.41 5.38 -3.36
CA GLN A 196 -6.30 5.59 -4.80
C GLN A 196 -5.81 4.33 -5.57
N LEU A 197 -5.11 3.41 -4.90
CA LEU A 197 -4.58 2.19 -5.52
C LEU A 197 -5.58 1.02 -5.47
N ILE A 198 -6.71 1.14 -4.76
CA ILE A 198 -7.67 0.06 -4.59
C ILE A 198 -8.26 -0.36 -5.94
N SER A 199 -8.28 -1.67 -6.18
CA SER A 199 -8.88 -2.29 -7.36
C SER A 199 -9.34 -3.71 -7.01
N ASP A 200 -9.77 -4.49 -8.00
CA ASP A 200 -10.13 -5.90 -7.77
C ASP A 200 -8.94 -6.75 -7.34
N ASN A 201 -7.70 -6.30 -7.62
CA ASN A 201 -6.47 -6.99 -7.27
C ASN A 201 -5.64 -6.30 -6.19
N VAL A 202 -6.10 -5.15 -5.69
CA VAL A 202 -5.42 -4.38 -4.63
C VAL A 202 -6.41 -4.10 -3.50
N GLN A 203 -6.07 -4.54 -2.30
CA GLN A 203 -6.82 -4.27 -1.07
C GLN A 203 -5.95 -3.53 -0.07
N ILE A 204 -6.57 -2.82 0.86
CA ILE A 204 -5.88 -2.24 2.01
C ILE A 204 -6.25 -3.07 3.23
N VAL A 205 -5.33 -3.25 4.16
CA VAL A 205 -5.61 -3.70 5.51
C VAL A 205 -5.15 -2.62 6.47
N MET A 206 -6.04 -2.16 7.36
CA MET A 206 -5.77 -1.02 8.24
C MET A 206 -5.85 -1.46 9.71
N PRO A 207 -5.00 -0.93 10.61
CA PRO A 207 -5.16 -1.16 12.04
C PRO A 207 -6.45 -0.48 12.53
N LYS A 208 -7.20 -1.16 13.41
CA LYS A 208 -8.37 -0.63 14.12
C LYS A 208 -8.08 -0.65 15.62
N PRO A 209 -7.51 0.42 16.19
CA PRO A 209 -7.10 0.47 17.59
C PRO A 209 -8.24 0.13 18.56
N GLU A 210 -9.46 0.57 18.27
CA GLU A 210 -10.64 0.36 19.11
C GLU A 210 -11.03 -1.13 19.18
N LEU A 211 -10.72 -1.88 18.13
CA LEU A 211 -11.04 -3.31 18.00
C LEU A 211 -9.82 -4.21 18.18
N GLN A 212 -8.64 -3.64 18.43
CA GLN A 212 -7.38 -4.36 18.59
C GLN A 212 -7.09 -5.38 17.47
N ARG A 213 -7.42 -5.02 16.22
CA ARG A 213 -7.26 -5.91 15.06
C ARG A 213 -6.93 -5.14 13.78
N TRP A 214 -6.52 -5.89 12.77
CA TRP A 214 -6.46 -5.41 11.39
C TRP A 214 -7.81 -5.63 10.69
N SER A 215 -8.18 -4.71 9.79
CA SER A 215 -9.42 -4.80 9.02
C SER A 215 -9.16 -4.56 7.55
N PHE A 216 -9.62 -5.48 6.71
CA PHE A 216 -9.55 -5.31 5.26
C PHE A 216 -10.52 -4.24 4.79
N TYR A 217 -10.09 -3.49 3.79
CA TYR A 217 -10.80 -2.44 3.11
C TYR A 217 -10.64 -2.65 1.59
N THR A 218 -11.76 -2.61 0.87
CA THR A 218 -11.85 -3.06 -0.52
C THR A 218 -12.57 -2.02 -1.37
N ALA A 219 -12.59 -2.21 -2.68
CA ALA A 219 -13.32 -1.34 -3.61
C ALA A 219 -14.81 -1.20 -3.22
N LYS A 220 -15.43 -2.28 -2.73
CA LYS A 220 -16.81 -2.24 -2.21
C LYS A 220 -16.93 -1.27 -1.03
N HIS A 221 -16.07 -1.41 -0.02
CA HIS A 221 -16.08 -0.52 1.15
C HIS A 221 -15.86 0.95 0.76
N TYR A 222 -14.98 1.19 -0.23
CA TYR A 222 -14.75 2.52 -0.77
C TYR A 222 -16.01 3.10 -1.42
N ARG A 223 -16.67 2.33 -2.30
CA ARG A 223 -17.92 2.75 -2.97
C ARG A 223 -19.03 3.03 -1.96
N ASP A 224 -19.22 2.13 -0.98
CA ASP A 224 -20.23 2.29 0.06
C ASP A 224 -19.99 3.58 0.89
N GLN A 225 -18.73 3.96 1.10
CA GLN A 225 -18.36 5.14 1.88
C GLN A 225 -18.43 6.45 1.08
N TYR A 226 -17.96 6.44 -0.17
CA TYR A 226 -17.71 7.66 -0.95
C TYR A 226 -18.65 7.87 -2.13
N ASN A 227 -19.47 6.87 -2.49
CA ASN A 227 -20.35 6.87 -3.66
C ASN A 227 -19.60 7.12 -4.99
N CYS A 228 -18.35 6.67 -5.10
CA CYS A 228 -17.56 6.66 -6.34
C CYS A 228 -16.57 5.50 -6.36
N ASP A 229 -15.95 5.28 -7.53
CA ASP A 229 -14.85 4.34 -7.68
C ASP A 229 -13.54 4.92 -7.13
N PRO A 230 -12.64 4.07 -6.58
CA PRO A 230 -11.33 4.50 -6.10
C PRO A 230 -10.48 5.25 -7.15
N GLN A 231 -10.69 4.97 -8.43
CA GLN A 231 -10.01 5.67 -9.53
C GLN A 231 -10.33 7.17 -9.59
N SER A 232 -11.50 7.58 -9.09
CA SER A 232 -11.86 9.00 -8.98
C SER A 232 -11.19 9.70 -7.80
N ASP A 233 -10.64 8.96 -6.82
CA ASP A 233 -10.14 9.54 -5.56
C ASP A 233 -9.07 10.60 -5.81
N LEU A 234 -8.11 10.32 -6.71
CA LEU A 234 -7.05 11.27 -7.05
C LEU A 234 -7.61 12.58 -7.61
N SER A 235 -8.54 12.50 -8.57
CA SER A 235 -9.17 13.70 -9.15
C SER A 235 -9.94 14.49 -8.08
N LEU A 236 -10.64 13.80 -7.18
CA LEU A 236 -11.36 14.42 -6.07
C LEU A 236 -10.41 15.08 -5.09
N ARG A 237 -9.29 14.44 -4.74
CA ARG A 237 -8.27 15.00 -3.83
C ARG A 237 -7.54 16.18 -4.43
N CYS A 238 -7.29 16.19 -5.75
CA CYS A 238 -6.74 17.37 -6.43
C CYS A 238 -7.67 18.58 -6.31
N ILE A 239 -9.00 18.38 -6.33
CA ILE A 239 -9.97 19.47 -6.19
C ILE A 239 -10.13 19.87 -4.71
N ILE A 240 -10.35 18.89 -3.82
CA ILE A 240 -10.74 19.11 -2.43
C ILE A 240 -9.54 19.35 -1.51
N GLY A 241 -8.33 19.03 -1.97
CA GLY A 241 -7.13 19.10 -1.18
C GLY A 241 -7.07 18.07 -0.05
N ASP A 242 -6.08 18.27 0.81
CA ASP A 242 -5.83 17.50 2.00
C ASP A 242 -5.24 18.37 3.11
N GLU A 243 -6.11 18.80 4.04
CA GLU A 243 -5.73 19.62 5.18
C GLU A 243 -4.68 18.94 6.08
N VAL A 244 -4.75 17.62 6.24
CA VAL A 244 -3.80 16.85 7.09
C VAL A 244 -2.38 16.95 6.53
N ASP A 245 -2.26 17.03 5.21
CA ASP A 245 -1.00 17.20 4.48
C ASP A 245 -0.69 18.63 4.11
N GLY A 246 -1.52 19.61 4.51
CA GLY A 246 -1.34 21.00 4.13
C GLY A 246 -1.47 21.24 2.63
N VAL A 247 -2.20 20.38 1.92
CA VAL A 247 -2.54 20.54 0.50
C VAL A 247 -3.85 21.33 0.42
N PRO A 248 -3.84 22.57 -0.07
CA PRO A 248 -5.04 23.39 -0.11
C PRO A 248 -5.95 22.91 -1.25
N GLY A 249 -7.26 22.84 -1.00
CA GLY A 249 -8.26 22.50 -2.02
C GLY A 249 -9.17 23.66 -2.33
N ILE A 250 -9.81 23.68 -3.51
CA ILE A 250 -10.60 24.77 -4.11
C ILE A 250 -11.51 25.57 -3.16
N GLN A 251 -11.89 24.99 -2.02
CA GLN A 251 -12.64 25.63 -0.94
C GLN A 251 -11.99 26.89 -0.37
N HIS A 252 -10.66 27.03 -0.42
CA HIS A 252 -10.00 28.25 0.05
C HIS A 252 -10.34 29.47 -0.82
N LEU A 253 -10.71 29.27 -2.09
CA LEU A 253 -11.23 30.34 -2.94
C LEU A 253 -12.76 30.35 -2.97
N VAL A 254 -13.37 29.17 -3.06
CA VAL A 254 -14.82 29.03 -3.20
C VAL A 254 -15.36 28.06 -2.14
N PRO A 255 -15.70 28.54 -0.93
CA PRO A 255 -16.07 27.69 0.21
C PRO A 255 -17.25 26.74 -0.06
N SER A 256 -18.13 27.08 -0.99
CA SER A 256 -19.28 26.26 -1.40
C SER A 256 -18.90 25.07 -2.32
N PHE A 257 -17.70 25.06 -2.89
CA PHE A 257 -17.21 23.99 -3.75
C PHE A 257 -16.63 22.85 -2.90
N GLY A 258 -17.51 22.08 -2.25
CA GLY A 258 -17.14 20.93 -1.42
C GLY A 258 -17.11 19.58 -2.15
N TRP A 259 -16.91 18.50 -1.38
CA TRP A 259 -16.85 17.11 -1.87
C TRP A 259 -18.01 16.74 -2.80
N LYS A 260 -19.25 17.12 -2.43
CA LYS A 260 -20.45 16.80 -3.22
C LYS A 260 -20.43 17.45 -4.61
N THR A 261 -19.89 18.67 -4.71
CA THR A 261 -19.78 19.38 -5.99
C THR A 261 -18.70 18.74 -6.85
N ALA A 262 -17.51 18.48 -6.28
CA ALA A 262 -16.44 17.78 -6.98
C ALA A 262 -16.87 16.40 -7.47
N LEU A 263 -17.53 15.61 -6.62
CA LEU A 263 -18.04 14.28 -6.96
C LEU A 263 -19.00 14.30 -8.15
N LYS A 264 -19.99 15.20 -8.14
CA LYS A 264 -20.94 15.33 -9.26
C LYS A 264 -20.24 15.70 -10.57
N LEU A 265 -19.25 16.58 -10.51
CA LEU A 265 -18.52 17.02 -11.70
C LEU A 265 -17.59 15.92 -12.22
N ILE A 266 -16.85 15.24 -11.35
CA ILE A 266 -15.99 14.11 -11.75
C ILE A 266 -16.82 12.95 -12.29
N GLN A 267 -17.96 12.59 -11.69
CA GLN A 267 -18.85 11.57 -12.24
C GLN A 267 -19.39 11.92 -13.63
N LYS A 268 -19.68 13.21 -13.87
CA LYS A 268 -20.19 13.68 -15.17
C LYS A 268 -19.11 13.73 -16.25
N HIS A 269 -17.87 14.07 -15.87
CA HIS A 269 -16.79 14.34 -16.83
C HIS A 269 -15.74 13.22 -16.91
N GLY A 270 -15.76 12.26 -16.00
CA GLY A 270 -14.85 11.12 -15.94
C GLY A 270 -13.53 11.41 -15.21
N SER A 271 -12.84 12.49 -15.55
CA SER A 271 -11.56 12.89 -14.95
C SER A 271 -11.46 14.38 -14.66
N LEU A 272 -10.50 14.78 -13.83
CA LEU A 272 -10.19 16.19 -13.60
C LEU A 272 -9.78 16.89 -14.90
N GLU A 273 -8.95 16.25 -15.72
CA GLU A 273 -8.51 16.80 -17.02
C GLU A 273 -9.71 17.05 -17.95
N ALA A 274 -10.60 16.06 -18.08
CA ALA A 274 -11.81 16.20 -18.89
C ALA A 274 -12.78 17.27 -18.35
N LEU A 275 -12.82 17.46 -17.02
CA LEU A 275 -13.58 18.54 -16.38
C LEU A 275 -13.01 19.91 -16.75
N LEU A 276 -11.69 20.10 -16.61
CA LEU A 276 -11.00 21.36 -16.92
C LEU A 276 -11.12 21.70 -18.41
N ASN A 277 -10.90 20.73 -19.29
CA ASN A 277 -11.08 20.90 -20.74
C ASN A 277 -12.52 21.31 -21.09
N ALA A 278 -13.51 20.71 -20.44
CA ALA A 278 -14.90 21.10 -20.65
C ALA A 278 -15.22 22.51 -20.12
N ALA A 279 -14.68 22.89 -18.97
CA ALA A 279 -14.85 24.22 -18.38
C ALA A 279 -14.26 25.33 -19.25
N ALA A 280 -13.16 25.04 -19.96
CA ALA A 280 -12.50 26.00 -20.85
C ALA A 280 -13.33 26.33 -22.11
N VAL A 281 -14.20 25.42 -22.57
CA VAL A 281 -14.96 25.59 -23.82
C VAL A 281 -16.45 25.85 -23.63
N ARG A 282 -17.00 25.55 -22.44
CA ARG A 282 -18.42 25.75 -22.11
C ARG A 282 -18.65 25.81 -20.61
N THR A 283 -19.83 26.29 -20.22
CA THR A 283 -20.25 26.30 -18.83
C THR A 283 -20.42 24.89 -18.27
N VAL A 284 -19.83 24.63 -17.10
CA VAL A 284 -19.97 23.44 -16.28
C VAL A 284 -20.50 23.79 -14.89
N GLY A 285 -21.41 22.96 -14.37
CA GLY A 285 -21.97 23.17 -13.03
C GLY A 285 -22.75 24.48 -12.88
N ARG A 286 -22.72 25.03 -11.67
CA ARG A 286 -23.33 26.33 -11.34
C ARG A 286 -22.33 27.46 -11.64
N PRO A 287 -22.78 28.73 -11.77
CA PRO A 287 -21.87 29.85 -12.07
C PRO A 287 -20.65 29.94 -11.16
N TYR A 288 -20.81 29.76 -9.84
CA TYR A 288 -19.68 29.75 -8.90
C TYR A 288 -18.67 28.63 -9.17
N ALA A 289 -19.13 27.47 -9.66
CA ALA A 289 -18.27 26.32 -9.91
C ALA A 289 -17.53 26.48 -11.25
N GLN A 290 -18.20 27.05 -12.26
CA GLN A 290 -17.56 27.44 -13.50
C GLN A 290 -16.44 28.45 -13.24
N ASP A 291 -16.77 29.53 -12.52
CA ASP A 291 -15.83 30.59 -12.15
C ASP A 291 -14.61 30.03 -11.42
N ALA A 292 -14.85 29.13 -10.45
CA ALA A 292 -13.80 28.42 -9.74
C ALA A 292 -12.96 27.45 -10.59
N LEU A 293 -13.40 27.06 -11.79
CA LEU A 293 -12.64 26.14 -12.64
C LEU A 293 -11.86 26.86 -13.74
N THR A 294 -12.23 28.10 -14.07
CA THR A 294 -11.60 28.88 -15.14
C THR A 294 -10.71 30.01 -14.66
N ASN A 295 -10.93 30.53 -13.45
CA ASN A 295 -10.20 31.70 -12.93
C ASN A 295 -9.11 31.32 -11.91
N TRP A 296 -8.35 30.26 -12.23
CA TRP A 296 -7.24 29.74 -11.43
C TRP A 296 -5.92 29.85 -12.15
#